data_AF-A0A7Y2PH56-F1
#
_entry.id   AF-A0A7Y2PH56-F1
#
_cell.length_a   1.000
_cell.length_b   1.000
_cell.length_c   1.000
_cell.angle_alpha   90.00
_cell.angle_beta   90.00
_cell.angle_gamma   90.00
#
_symmetry.space_group_name_H-M   'P 1'
#
loop_
_entity.id
_entity.type
_entity.pdbx_description
1 polymer ?
#
loop_
_entity_poly.entity_id
_entity_poly.type
_entity_poly.pdbx_seq_one_letter_code
_entity_poly.pdbx_strand_id
1 'polypeptide(L)'
;MSDQQLDPQDLQQEENTLIALRKEKLAAERAKGNAFPNDFRRDNYCADLQKKYADKTKEELAEAGIPVKVAGRIMLNRGSFMVIQDMTGRIQVYVNR
;
A
#
# COMPACT_ATOMS: atom_id res chain seq x y z
N MET A 1 -20.44 -8.94 -19.63
CA MET A 1 -19.23 -9.07 -18.79
C MET A 1 -19.29 -10.47 -18.21
N SER A 2 -18.73 -11.43 -18.95
CA SER A 2 -18.75 -12.84 -18.61
C SER A 2 -17.78 -13.06 -17.45
N ASP A 3 -18.28 -13.51 -16.30
CA ASP A 3 -17.43 -14.11 -15.27
C ASP A 3 -16.85 -15.40 -15.86
N GLN A 4 -15.67 -15.28 -16.46
CA GLN A 4 -14.90 -16.42 -16.94
C GLN A 4 -14.41 -17.17 -15.70
N GLN A 5 -15.08 -18.29 -15.39
CA GLN A 5 -14.63 -19.20 -14.34
C GLN A 5 -13.23 -19.70 -14.73
N LEU A 6 -12.21 -19.21 -14.04
CA LEU A 6 -10.83 -19.67 -14.19
C LEU A 6 -10.75 -21.11 -13.68
N ASP A 7 -10.16 -22.00 -14.47
CA ASP A 7 -9.96 -23.39 -14.07
C ASP A 7 -9.04 -23.45 -12.83
N PRO A 8 -9.30 -24.35 -11.85
CA PRO A 8 -8.51 -24.44 -10.62
C PRO A 8 -7.01 -24.66 -10.87
N GLN A 9 -6.65 -25.31 -11.98
CA GLN A 9 -5.28 -25.56 -12.38
C GLN A 9 -4.57 -24.29 -12.86
N ASP A 10 -5.26 -23.41 -13.59
CA ASP A 10 -4.72 -22.13 -14.05
C ASP A 10 -4.47 -21.18 -12.87
N LEU A 11 -5.40 -21.13 -11.91
CA LEU A 11 -5.23 -20.37 -10.65
C LEU A 11 -3.99 -20.82 -9.87
N GLN A 12 -3.73 -22.13 -9.82
CA GLN A 12 -2.57 -22.69 -9.13
C GLN A 12 -1.25 -22.38 -9.87
N GLN A 13 -1.28 -22.40 -11.21
CA GLN A 13 -0.12 -22.04 -12.04
C GLN A 13 0.21 -20.54 -11.94
N GLU A 14 -0.81 -19.67 -11.94
CA GLU A 14 -0.67 -18.24 -11.71
C GLU A 14 -0.12 -17.94 -10.30
N GLU A 15 -0.64 -18.60 -9.27
CA GLU A 15 -0.14 -18.46 -7.90
C GLU A 15 1.35 -18.82 -7.81
N ASN A 16 1.75 -19.95 -8.40
CA ASN A 16 3.15 -20.37 -8.46
C ASN A 16 4.04 -19.33 -9.15
N THR A 17 3.54 -18.75 -10.25
CA THR A 17 4.25 -17.70 -10.99
C THR A 17 4.40 -16.43 -10.14
N LEU A 18 3.35 -16.00 -9.45
CA LEU A 18 3.38 -14.85 -8.55
C LEU A 18 4.32 -15.06 -7.35
N ILE A 19 4.36 -16.27 -6.79
CA ILE A 19 5.28 -16.64 -5.73
C ILE A 19 6.74 -16.57 -6.21
N ALA A 20 7.02 -17.09 -7.42
CA ALA A 20 8.35 -17.04 -8.02
C ALA A 20 8.83 -15.58 -8.18
N LEU A 21 7.99 -14.70 -8.74
CA LEU A 21 8.30 -13.27 -8.91
C LEU A 21 8.54 -12.56 -7.57
N ARG A 22 7.78 -12.89 -6.51
CA ARG A 22 8.00 -12.33 -5.18
C ARG A 22 9.33 -12.78 -4.58
N LYS A 23 9.71 -14.05 -4.76
CA LYS A 23 11.00 -14.59 -4.31
C LYS A 23 12.17 -13.93 -5.04
N GLU A 24 12.04 -13.72 -6.34
CA GLU A 24 13.05 -13.03 -7.15
C GLU A 24 13.25 -11.58 -6.66
N LYS A 25 12.16 -10.83 -6.46
CA LYS A 25 12.22 -9.48 -5.89
C LYS A 25 12.87 -9.46 -4.50
N LEU A 26 12.52 -10.42 -3.64
CA LEU A 26 13.13 -10.56 -2.33
C LEU A 26 14.64 -10.85 -2.42
N ALA A 27 15.07 -11.70 -3.35
CA ALA A 27 16.48 -11.99 -3.56
C ALA A 27 17.26 -10.74 -4.02
N ALA A 28 16.68 -9.95 -4.93
CA ALA A 28 17.25 -8.69 -5.37
C ALA A 28 17.38 -7.67 -4.22
N GLU A 29 16.40 -7.57 -3.33
CA GLU A 29 16.48 -6.69 -2.16
C GLU A 29 17.50 -7.18 -1.12
N ARG A 30 17.64 -8.49 -0.91
CA ARG A 30 18.69 -9.06 -0.05
C ARG A 30 20.10 -8.80 -0.58
N ALA A 31 20.28 -8.76 -1.89
CA ALA A 31 21.57 -8.46 -2.50
C ALA A 31 21.99 -7.00 -2.27
N LYS A 32 21.03 -6.08 -2.14
CA LYS A 32 21.29 -4.66 -1.84
C LYS A 32 21.61 -4.41 -0.36
N GLY A 33 21.26 -5.33 0.54
CA GLY A 33 21.50 -5.20 1.98
C GLY A 33 20.36 -5.76 2.82
N ASN A 34 19.90 -5.00 3.82
CA ASN A 34 18.85 -5.45 4.73
C ASN A 34 17.47 -5.44 4.05
N ALA A 35 16.98 -6.61 3.65
CA ALA A 35 15.67 -6.76 3.01
C ALA A 35 14.47 -6.52 3.96
N PHE A 36 14.68 -6.52 5.27
CA PHE A 36 13.64 -6.32 6.28
C PHE A 36 14.05 -5.22 7.27
N PRO A 37 14.01 -3.94 6.85
CA PRO A 37 14.33 -2.84 7.74
C PRO A 37 13.23 -2.64 8.79
N ASN A 38 13.64 -2.24 9.99
CA ASN A 38 12.75 -1.90 11.12
C ASN A 38 13.07 -0.49 11.67
N ASP A 39 13.48 0.39 10.78
CA ASP A 39 13.83 1.79 11.04
C ASP A 39 12.63 2.72 10.92
N PHE A 40 11.67 2.39 10.07
CA PHE A 40 10.48 3.23 9.85
C PHE A 40 9.64 3.35 11.14
N ARG A 41 9.35 4.59 11.52
CA ARG A 41 8.45 4.94 12.62
C ARG A 41 7.30 5.75 12.05
N ARG A 42 6.08 5.23 12.24
CA ARG A 42 4.84 5.95 11.91
C ARG A 42 4.54 6.95 13.02
N ASP A 43 3.99 8.09 12.65
CA ASP A 43 3.60 9.15 13.58
C ASP A 43 2.07 9.18 13.79
N ASN A 44 1.29 8.68 12.82
CA ASN A 44 -0.17 8.77 12.82
C ASN A 44 -0.83 7.47 12.37
N TYR A 45 -2.05 7.23 12.87
CA TYR A 45 -2.92 6.16 12.43
C TYR A 45 -3.85 6.62 11.30
N CYS A 46 -4.21 5.71 10.40
CA CYS A 46 -5.07 6.02 9.26
C CYS A 46 -6.44 6.56 9.68
N ALA A 47 -7.10 5.93 10.67
CA ALA A 47 -8.42 6.38 11.13
C ALA A 47 -8.38 7.75 11.82
N ASP A 48 -7.31 8.05 12.55
CA ASP A 48 -7.19 9.33 13.26
C ASP A 48 -7.02 10.48 12.29
N LEU A 49 -6.25 10.29 11.22
CA LEU A 49 -6.15 11.26 10.13
C LEU A 49 -7.50 11.49 9.47
N GLN A 50 -8.23 10.41 9.15
CA GLN A 50 -9.56 10.53 8.54
C GLN A 50 -10.53 11.29 9.45
N LYS A 51 -10.55 11.01 10.75
CA LYS A 51 -11.42 11.71 11.71
C LYS A 51 -11.02 13.18 11.89
N LYS A 52 -9.73 13.46 12.03
CA LYS A 52 -9.21 14.82 12.29
C LYS A 52 -9.40 15.76 11.10
N TYR A 53 -9.44 15.21 9.89
CA TYR A 53 -9.53 15.97 8.65
C TYR A 53 -10.80 15.71 7.85
N ALA A 54 -11.79 15.02 8.43
CA ALA A 54 -13.06 14.69 7.78
C ALA A 54 -13.80 15.93 7.28
N ASP A 55 -13.81 16.98 8.10
CA ASP A 55 -14.57 18.21 7.84
C ASP A 55 -13.75 19.29 7.13
N LYS A 56 -12.48 19.02 6.81
CA LYS A 56 -11.60 20.01 6.17
C LYS A 56 -11.76 20.01 4.66
N THR A 57 -11.72 21.19 4.07
CA THR A 57 -11.73 21.33 2.61
C THR A 57 -10.35 21.07 2.01
N LYS A 58 -10.32 20.84 0.69
CA LYS A 58 -9.07 20.66 -0.06
C LYS A 58 -8.11 21.85 0.10
N GLU A 59 -8.65 23.07 0.12
CA GLU A 59 -7.89 24.31 0.20
C GLU A 59 -7.24 24.45 1.58
N GLU A 60 -8.00 24.22 2.64
CA GLU A 60 -7.49 24.26 4.03
C GLU A 60 -6.40 23.22 4.27
N LEU A 61 -6.52 22.02 3.68
CA LEU A 61 -5.49 20.98 3.78
C LEU A 61 -4.23 21.33 2.98
N ALA A 62 -4.39 21.97 1.82
CA ALA A 62 -3.27 22.41 1.00
C ALA A 62 -2.48 23.53 1.70
N GLU A 63 -3.17 24.49 2.31
CA GLU A 63 -2.52 25.59 3.05
C GLU A 63 -1.87 25.09 4.35
N ALA A 64 -2.50 24.15 5.06
CA ALA A 64 -1.95 23.61 6.30
C ALA A 64 -0.68 22.77 6.10
N GLY A 65 -0.46 22.21 4.90
CA GLY A 65 0.80 21.56 4.51
C GLY A 65 1.32 20.48 5.49
N ILE A 66 0.40 19.74 6.13
CA ILE A 66 0.73 18.94 7.33
C ILE A 66 1.51 17.67 6.93
N PRO A 67 2.79 17.54 7.32
CA PRO A 67 3.55 16.33 7.05
C PRO A 67 3.09 15.20 7.98
N VAL A 68 2.76 14.04 7.41
CA VAL A 68 2.31 12.87 8.16
C VAL A 68 3.06 11.62 7.72
N LYS A 69 3.33 10.71 8.67
CA LYS A 69 3.91 9.39 8.41
C LYS A 69 2.93 8.30 8.80
N VAL A 70 2.62 7.42 7.85
CA VAL A 70 1.73 6.26 8.03
C VAL A 70 2.44 4.99 7.56
N ALA A 71 2.09 3.85 8.15
CA ALA A 71 2.56 2.53 7.71
C ALA A 71 1.39 1.55 7.70
N GLY A 72 1.44 0.57 6.80
CA GLY A 72 0.42 -0.47 6.71
C GLY A 72 0.62 -1.38 5.51
N ARG A 73 -0.36 -2.25 5.27
CA ARG A 73 -0.41 -3.17 4.13
C ARG A 73 -0.96 -2.45 2.90
N ILE A 74 -0.27 -2.58 1.76
CA ILE A 74 -0.80 -2.15 0.47
C ILE A 74 -1.93 -3.10 0.07
N MET A 75 -3.14 -2.57 -0.04
CA MET A 75 -4.34 -3.34 -0.41
C MET A 75 -4.64 -3.21 -1.91
N LEU A 76 -4.53 -1.99 -2.43
CA LEU A 76 -4.73 -1.69 -3.84
C LEU A 76 -3.55 -0.85 -4.33
N ASN A 77 -3.07 -1.20 -5.52
CA ASN A 77 -2.07 -0.41 -6.23
C ASN A 77 -2.60 -0.13 -7.64
N ARG A 78 -2.90 1.15 -7.91
CA ARG A 78 -3.37 1.66 -9.22
C ARG A 78 -2.32 2.57 -9.86
N GLY A 79 -1.03 2.32 -9.60
CA GLY A 79 0.07 3.15 -10.08
C GLY A 79 0.28 4.38 -9.20
N SER A 80 -0.25 5.54 -9.62
CA SER A 80 -0.09 6.79 -8.89
C SER A 80 -0.95 6.88 -7.62
N PHE A 81 -1.99 6.05 -7.52
CA PHE A 81 -2.82 5.96 -6.33
C PHE A 81 -2.69 4.59 -5.70
N MET A 82 -2.36 4.57 -4.41
CA MET A 82 -2.27 3.36 -3.60
C MET A 82 -3.18 3.47 -2.39
N VAL A 83 -3.74 2.34 -1.95
CA VAL A 83 -4.52 2.28 -0.71
C VAL A 83 -3.75 1.45 0.30
N ILE A 84 -3.42 2.08 1.42
CA ILE A 84 -2.72 1.46 2.54
C ILE A 84 -3.74 1.19 3.65
N GLN A 85 -3.64 0.01 4.26
CA GLN A 85 -4.44 -0.39 5.41
C GLN A 85 -3.56 -0.63 6.63
N ASP A 86 -3.85 0.08 7.71
CA ASP A 86 -3.26 -0.14 9.03
C ASP A 86 -4.29 -0.81 9.97
N MET A 87 -3.93 -1.00 11.24
CA MET A 87 -4.78 -1.62 12.26
C MET A 87 -6.12 -0.91 12.46
N THR A 88 -6.20 0.40 12.20
CA THR A 88 -7.38 1.22 12.48
C THR A 88 -8.25 1.49 11.25
N GLY A 89 -7.71 1.37 10.04
CA GLY A 89 -8.45 1.75 8.84
C GLY A 89 -7.62 1.82 7.58
N ARG A 90 -8.19 2.46 6.56
CA ARG A 90 -7.61 2.60 5.21
C ARG A 90 -7.36 4.07 4.87
N ILE A 91 -6.28 4.34 4.18
CA ILE A 91 -5.95 5.67 3.64
C ILE A 91 -5.46 5.55 2.20
N GLN A 92 -5.87 6.50 1.36
CA GLN A 92 -5.37 6.61 -0.01
C GLN A 92 -4.14 7.51 -0.02
N VAL A 93 -3.09 7.04 -0.70
CA VAL A 93 -1.84 7.76 -0.89
C VAL A 93 -1.70 8.04 -2.39
N TYR A 94 -1.36 9.28 -2.70
CA TYR A 94 -0.93 9.68 -4.03
C TYR A 94 0.59 9.69 -4.07
N VAL A 95 1.17 8.95 -5.01
CA VAL A 95 2.61 8.91 -5.26
C VAL A 95 2.84 9.50 -6.64
N ASN A 96 3.42 10.70 -6.64
CA ASN A 96 3.94 11.31 -7.85
C ASN A 96 5.37 10.77 -8.07
N ARG A 97 5.67 10.37 -9.30
CA ARG A 97 6.95 9.76 -9.67
C ARG A 97 7.77 10.71 -10.52
#